data_AF-A0A358HXD9-F1
#
_entry.id   AF-A0A358HXD9-F1
#
_cell.length_a   1.000
_cell.length_b   1.000
_cell.length_c   1.000
_cell.angle_alpha   90.00
_cell.angle_beta   90.00
_cell.angle_gamma   90.00
#
_symmetry.space_group_name_H-M   'P 1'
#
loop_
_entity.id
_entity.type
_entity.pdbx_description
1 polymer ?
#
loop_
_entity_poly.entity_id
_entity_poly.type
_entity_poly.pdbx_seq_one_letter_code
_entity_poly.pdbx_strand_id
1 'polypeptide(L)'
;VKNLATQTEKAILDINSQITAIQGATSEAVTAIEGIGGAIDEVSQLSSDISASVEQQTAAIAEISSSAQEVSTHMQGISSDIALASDKSQNASETAENLRILASNIRNDINEMESRFRGVLRSADNTNRRNEERAPIAVDIKVDFGGGDVRTGVTADMSPSGLLARIDASEKDRAKPIIITMVDGTVLHGIVKAVSNLGTHVQFTEVDDQAYEVILDHLRKTHEHDGKIADIGMKLAGELGKVLETGLRNKEVEHDDLFSPRYESIAGSDPKQFMTPYIAFTDRNFTPLQEAVLEKDKHIVFAAGVDFNGYLPTHNKIYSQPQRPGEPAWNMGNCRNRRIFDDRAGLMAARNTKPHLLQTYFRDMGDSVVFMKECDVPIMVNGEQWGNLRIGYRA
;
A
#
# COMPACT_ATOMS: atom_id res chain seq x y z
N VAL A 1 -104.74 106.48 -10.03
CA VAL A 1 -103.88 106.37 -11.23
C VAL A 1 -102.42 106.76 -10.95
N LYS A 2 -102.10 107.97 -10.48
CA LYS A 2 -100.70 108.38 -10.17
C LYS A 2 -99.95 107.45 -9.19
N ASN A 3 -100.55 107.04 -8.07
CA ASN A 3 -99.92 106.10 -7.12
C ASN A 3 -99.60 104.72 -7.72
N LEU A 4 -100.43 104.23 -8.63
CA LEU A 4 -100.22 102.93 -9.28
C LEU A 4 -99.04 103.02 -10.25
N ALA A 5 -98.94 104.11 -11.02
CA ALA A 5 -97.81 104.37 -11.91
C ALA A 5 -96.47 104.44 -11.15
N THR A 6 -96.42 105.13 -10.01
CA THR A 6 -95.20 105.20 -9.17
C THR A 6 -94.83 103.85 -8.54
N GLN A 7 -95.82 103.04 -8.14
CA GLN A 7 -95.57 101.68 -7.67
C GLN A 7 -95.08 100.75 -8.79
N THR A 8 -95.63 100.89 -9.99
CA THR A 8 -95.18 100.13 -11.17
C THR A 8 -93.76 100.54 -11.58
N GLU A 9 -93.43 101.83 -11.57
CA GLU A 9 -92.07 102.33 -11.83
C GLU A 9 -91.06 101.81 -10.80
N LYS A 10 -91.41 101.82 -9.51
CA LYS A 10 -90.58 101.24 -8.45
C LYS A 10 -90.41 99.73 -8.60
N ALA A 11 -91.49 99.00 -8.90
CA ALA A 11 -91.42 97.56 -9.12
C ALA A 11 -90.56 97.21 -10.35
N ILE A 12 -90.60 98.02 -11.41
CA ILE A 12 -89.72 97.86 -12.59
C ILE A 12 -88.26 98.13 -12.21
N LEU A 13 -87.97 99.15 -11.39
CA LEU A 13 -86.61 99.40 -10.88
C LEU A 13 -86.09 98.27 -10.00
N ASP A 14 -86.93 97.73 -9.10
CA ASP A 14 -86.59 96.60 -8.24
C ASP A 14 -86.37 95.31 -9.06
N ILE A 15 -87.21 95.06 -10.08
CA ILE A 15 -87.02 93.94 -11.02
C ILE A 15 -85.73 94.12 -11.81
N ASN A 16 -85.42 95.31 -12.32
CA ASN A 16 -84.17 95.57 -13.05
C ASN A 16 -82.94 95.38 -12.15
N SER A 17 -83.02 95.79 -10.87
CA SER A 17 -81.98 95.54 -9.88
C SER A 17 -81.80 94.04 -9.60
N GLN A 18 -82.90 93.30 -9.44
CA GLN A 18 -82.88 91.84 -9.26
C GLN A 18 -82.32 91.13 -10.51
N ILE A 19 -82.70 91.54 -11.72
CA ILE A 19 -82.16 90.99 -12.97
C ILE A 19 -80.65 91.25 -13.03
N THR A 20 -80.19 92.45 -12.68
CA THR A 20 -78.76 92.78 -12.66
C THR A 20 -78.01 91.93 -11.64
N ALA A 21 -78.58 91.72 -10.45
CA ALA A 21 -77.99 90.86 -9.41
C ALA A 21 -77.95 89.38 -9.82
N ILE A 22 -79.02 88.87 -10.44
CA ILE A 22 -79.06 87.50 -10.97
C ILE A 22 -78.04 87.34 -12.10
N GLN A 23 -77.95 88.30 -13.01
CA GLN A 23 -76.96 88.29 -14.09
C GLN A 23 -75.52 88.33 -13.55
N GLY A 24 -75.26 89.14 -12.52
CA GLY A 24 -73.97 89.18 -11.82
C GLY A 24 -73.62 87.84 -11.17
N ALA A 25 -74.52 87.28 -10.36
CA ALA A 25 -74.33 85.97 -9.73
C ALA A 25 -74.16 84.84 -10.76
N THR A 26 -74.87 84.92 -11.90
CA THR A 26 -74.71 83.97 -13.01
C THR A 26 -73.34 84.11 -13.67
N SER A 27 -72.86 85.34 -13.88
CA SER A 27 -71.51 85.59 -14.41
C SER A 27 -70.43 85.05 -13.49
N GLU A 28 -70.55 85.27 -12.17
CA GLU A 28 -69.64 84.72 -11.17
C GLU A 28 -69.66 83.18 -11.18
N ALA A 29 -70.85 82.58 -11.28
CA ALA A 29 -70.98 81.13 -11.39
C ALA A 29 -70.34 80.58 -12.67
N VAL A 30 -70.49 81.27 -13.81
CA VAL A 30 -69.83 80.89 -15.07
C VAL A 30 -68.31 80.94 -14.93
N THR A 31 -67.75 82.03 -14.38
CA THR A 31 -66.31 82.14 -14.14
C THR A 31 -65.78 81.07 -13.17
N ALA A 32 -66.55 80.73 -12.13
CA ALA A 32 -66.20 79.64 -11.23
C ALA A 32 -66.22 78.28 -11.95
N ILE A 33 -67.20 78.03 -12.83
CA ILE A 33 -67.29 76.81 -13.64
C ILE A 33 -66.13 76.74 -14.64
N GLU A 34 -65.75 77.85 -15.28
CA GLU A 34 -64.57 77.92 -16.16
C GLU A 34 -63.28 77.61 -15.40
N GLY A 35 -63.13 78.14 -14.18
CA GLY A 35 -61.99 77.81 -13.30
C GLY A 35 -61.96 76.33 -12.89
N ILE A 36 -63.12 75.73 -12.59
CA ILE A 36 -63.24 74.29 -12.35
C ILE A 36 -62.86 73.51 -13.62
N GLY A 37 -63.27 73.97 -14.79
CA GLY A 37 -62.89 73.38 -16.08
C GLY A 37 -61.38 73.33 -16.28
N GLY A 38 -60.69 74.45 -16.04
CA GLY A 38 -59.22 74.51 -16.12
C GLY A 38 -58.52 73.59 -15.12
N ALA A 39 -59.02 73.52 -13.88
CA ALA A 39 -58.47 72.59 -12.87
C ALA A 39 -58.70 71.11 -13.25
N ILE A 40 -59.83 70.78 -13.87
CA ILE A 40 -60.10 69.43 -14.38
C ILE A 40 -59.14 69.08 -15.53
N ASP A 41 -58.87 70.02 -16.44
CA ASP A 41 -57.91 69.83 -17.53
C ASP A 41 -56.48 69.60 -16.99
N GLU A 42 -56.05 70.36 -15.98
CA GLU A 42 -54.76 70.14 -15.30
C GLU A 42 -54.67 68.76 -14.64
N VAL A 43 -55.73 68.33 -13.94
CA VAL A 43 -55.79 67.00 -13.32
C VAL A 43 -55.77 65.89 -14.38
N SER A 44 -56.42 66.10 -15.51
CA SER A 44 -56.41 65.16 -16.64
C SER A 44 -55.00 65.02 -17.23
N GLN A 45 -54.30 66.14 -17.44
CA GLN A 45 -52.93 66.13 -17.93
C GLN A 45 -51.98 65.44 -16.94
N LEU A 46 -52.07 65.79 -15.65
CA LEU A 46 -51.25 65.17 -14.61
C LEU A 46 -51.50 63.65 -14.51
N SER A 47 -52.74 63.21 -14.64
CA SER A 47 -53.10 61.78 -14.63
C SER A 47 -52.51 61.04 -15.83
N SER A 48 -52.46 61.69 -17.01
CA SER A 48 -51.79 61.16 -18.20
C SER A 48 -50.29 61.01 -17.97
N ASP A 49 -49.63 62.02 -17.40
CA ASP A 49 -48.19 62.00 -17.14
C ASP A 49 -47.81 60.95 -16.08
N ILE A 50 -48.64 60.79 -15.03
CA ILE A 50 -48.50 59.72 -14.03
C ILE A 50 -48.64 58.36 -14.70
N SER A 51 -49.64 58.17 -15.57
CA SER A 51 -49.86 56.89 -16.26
C SER A 51 -48.66 56.52 -17.12
N ALA A 52 -48.14 57.47 -17.91
CA ALA A 52 -46.93 57.27 -18.71
C ALA A 52 -45.70 56.93 -17.84
N SER A 53 -45.54 57.61 -16.70
CA SER A 53 -44.45 57.33 -15.75
C SER A 53 -44.59 55.94 -15.11
N VAL A 54 -45.81 55.51 -14.78
CA VAL A 54 -46.10 54.19 -14.23
C VAL A 54 -45.82 53.09 -15.26
N GLU A 55 -46.14 53.31 -16.54
CA GLU A 55 -45.79 52.39 -17.62
C GLU A 55 -44.27 52.25 -17.77
N GLN A 56 -43.53 53.37 -17.77
CA GLN A 56 -42.06 53.35 -17.78
C GLN A 56 -41.47 52.63 -16.57
N GLN A 57 -42.01 52.88 -15.38
CA GLN A 57 -41.58 52.22 -14.15
C GLN A 57 -41.85 50.72 -14.19
N THR A 58 -42.98 50.30 -14.74
CA THR A 58 -43.34 48.88 -14.89
C THR A 58 -42.35 48.19 -15.84
N ALA A 59 -41.97 48.83 -16.94
CA ALA A 59 -40.95 48.33 -17.85
C ALA A 59 -39.58 48.19 -17.15
N ALA A 60 -39.16 49.21 -16.39
CA ALA A 60 -37.90 49.16 -15.64
C ALA A 60 -37.89 48.05 -14.57
N ILE A 61 -39.01 47.83 -13.86
CA ILE A 61 -39.13 46.74 -12.88
C ILE A 61 -39.04 45.36 -13.56
N ALA A 62 -39.62 45.21 -14.75
CA ALA A 62 -39.50 43.99 -15.53
C ALA A 62 -38.05 43.70 -15.94
N GLU A 63 -37.31 44.72 -16.40
CA GLU A 63 -35.88 44.59 -16.70
C GLU A 63 -35.04 44.24 -15.46
N ILE A 64 -35.32 44.88 -14.31
CA ILE A 64 -34.64 44.56 -13.04
C ILE A 64 -34.89 43.11 -12.64
N SER A 65 -36.13 42.65 -12.78
CA SER A 65 -36.52 41.27 -12.44
C SER A 65 -35.84 40.25 -13.38
N SER A 66 -35.76 40.55 -14.67
CA SER A 66 -35.00 39.74 -15.64
C SER A 66 -33.52 39.68 -15.26
N SER A 67 -32.91 40.84 -14.98
CA SER A 67 -31.51 40.94 -14.57
C SER A 67 -31.22 40.17 -13.29
N ALA A 68 -32.11 40.25 -12.30
CA ALA A 68 -31.99 39.50 -11.05
C ALA A 68 -32.04 37.98 -11.27
N GLN A 69 -32.90 37.52 -12.20
CA GLN A 69 -33.00 36.10 -12.56
C GLN A 69 -31.75 35.59 -13.29
N GLU A 70 -31.19 36.39 -14.20
CA GLU A 70 -29.91 36.08 -14.86
C GLU A 70 -28.77 36.00 -13.86
N VAL A 71 -28.66 36.97 -12.95
CA VAL A 71 -27.66 36.96 -11.86
C VAL A 71 -27.82 35.72 -10.98
N SER A 72 -29.05 35.34 -10.62
CA SER A 72 -29.30 34.12 -9.84
C SER A 72 -28.80 32.86 -10.56
N THR A 73 -29.05 32.76 -11.86
CA THR A 73 -28.60 31.65 -12.69
C THR A 73 -27.08 31.60 -12.79
N HIS A 74 -26.42 32.75 -12.98
CA HIS A 74 -24.96 32.85 -12.95
C HIS A 74 -24.38 32.48 -11.58
N MET A 75 -25.01 32.88 -10.47
CA MET A 75 -24.58 32.52 -9.12
C MET A 75 -24.67 31.02 -8.85
N GLN A 76 -25.67 30.33 -9.41
CA GLN A 76 -25.77 28.87 -9.37
C GLN A 76 -24.63 28.21 -10.16
N GLY A 77 -24.30 28.74 -11.35
CA GLY A 77 -23.15 28.30 -12.14
C GLY A 77 -21.82 28.46 -11.41
N ILE A 78 -21.57 29.64 -10.84
CA ILE A 78 -20.37 29.92 -10.02
C ILE A 78 -20.29 28.96 -8.83
N SER A 79 -21.40 28.68 -8.16
CA SER A 79 -21.42 27.75 -7.03
C SER A 79 -21.05 26.33 -7.44
N SER A 80 -21.50 25.89 -8.63
CA SER A 80 -21.10 24.62 -9.23
C SER A 80 -19.61 24.59 -9.59
N ASP A 81 -19.08 25.68 -10.17
CA ASP A 81 -17.67 25.79 -10.52
C ASP A 81 -16.76 25.77 -9.28
N ILE A 82 -17.19 26.41 -8.18
CA ILE A 82 -16.49 26.36 -6.89
C ILE A 82 -16.48 24.93 -6.33
N ALA A 83 -17.59 24.19 -6.40
CA ALA A 83 -17.64 22.81 -5.97
C ALA A 83 -16.69 21.92 -6.79
N LEU A 84 -16.68 22.09 -8.11
CA LEU A 84 -15.75 21.38 -9.00
C LEU A 84 -14.28 21.74 -8.72
N ALA A 85 -13.98 23.02 -8.47
CA ALA A 85 -12.64 23.47 -8.13
C ALA A 85 -12.18 22.88 -6.79
N SER A 86 -13.07 22.78 -5.81
CA SER A 86 -12.80 22.12 -4.51
C SER A 86 -12.45 20.65 -4.69
N ASP A 87 -13.24 19.91 -5.49
CA ASP A 87 -12.97 18.50 -5.80
C ASP A 87 -11.61 18.31 -6.48
N LYS A 88 -11.30 19.13 -7.50
CA LYS A 88 -9.99 19.13 -8.17
C LYS A 88 -8.85 19.44 -7.21
N SER A 89 -9.03 20.38 -6.28
CA SER A 89 -8.03 20.71 -5.27
C SER A 89 -7.80 19.55 -4.30
N GLN A 90 -8.85 18.81 -3.93
CA GLN A 90 -8.73 17.64 -3.07
C GLN A 90 -7.97 16.51 -3.77
N ASN A 91 -8.31 16.21 -5.04
CA ASN A 91 -7.61 15.23 -5.85
C ASN A 91 -6.12 15.59 -6.04
N ALA A 92 -5.81 16.87 -6.24
CA ALA A 92 -4.43 17.35 -6.32
C ALA A 92 -3.67 17.15 -4.99
N SER A 93 -4.33 17.39 -3.85
CA SER A 93 -3.77 17.16 -2.52
C SER A 93 -3.47 15.68 -2.27
N GLU A 94 -4.40 14.79 -2.64
CA GLU A 94 -4.19 13.34 -2.56
C GLU A 94 -3.04 12.87 -3.45
N THR A 95 -2.96 13.40 -4.67
CA THR A 95 -1.85 13.13 -5.60
C THR A 95 -0.52 13.59 -5.03
N ALA A 96 -0.47 14.78 -4.40
CA ALA A 96 0.73 15.29 -3.75
C ALA A 96 1.16 14.42 -2.56
N GLU A 97 0.22 13.90 -1.79
CA GLU A 97 0.51 12.97 -0.70
C GLU A 97 1.04 11.63 -1.23
N ASN A 98 0.44 11.09 -2.28
CA ASN A 98 0.94 9.89 -2.97
C ASN A 98 2.37 10.11 -3.51
N LEU A 99 2.64 11.29 -4.08
CA LEU A 99 3.97 11.68 -4.55
C LEU A 99 4.97 11.77 -3.37
N ARG A 100 4.54 12.30 -2.22
CA ARG A 100 5.36 12.37 -0.99
C ARG A 100 5.73 10.99 -0.49
N ILE A 101 4.77 10.06 -0.47
CA ILE A 101 4.99 8.65 -0.11
C ILE A 101 5.96 8.00 -1.09
N LEU A 102 5.75 8.17 -2.40
CA LEU A 102 6.65 7.65 -3.44
C LEU A 102 8.08 8.19 -3.29
N ALA A 103 8.24 9.49 -3.05
CA ALA A 103 9.55 10.09 -2.82
C ALA A 103 10.22 9.55 -1.55
N SER A 104 9.45 9.25 -0.50
CA SER A 104 9.95 8.59 0.70
C SER A 104 10.42 7.16 0.42
N ASN A 105 9.66 6.40 -0.37
CA ASN A 105 10.04 5.05 -0.79
C ASN A 105 11.31 5.08 -1.63
N ILE A 106 11.41 5.98 -2.63
CA ILE A 106 12.62 6.18 -3.43
C ILE A 106 13.82 6.52 -2.54
N ARG A 107 13.65 7.38 -1.53
CA ARG A 107 14.74 7.71 -0.59
C ARG A 107 15.18 6.48 0.21
N ASN A 108 14.25 5.63 0.63
CA ASN A 108 14.55 4.37 1.28
C ASN A 108 15.28 3.40 0.34
N ASP A 109 14.82 3.28 -0.91
CA ASP A 109 15.45 2.45 -1.94
C ASP A 109 16.87 2.93 -2.25
N ILE A 110 17.11 4.24 -2.30
CA ILE A 110 18.45 4.83 -2.47
C ILE A 110 19.34 4.47 -1.28
N ASN A 111 18.84 4.58 -0.04
CA ASN A 111 19.59 4.19 1.15
C ASN A 111 19.90 2.69 1.15
N GLU A 112 18.95 1.86 0.71
CA GLU A 112 19.15 0.43 0.57
C GLU A 112 20.16 0.13 -0.54
N MET A 113 20.08 0.82 -1.68
CA MET A 113 21.03 0.70 -2.77
C MET A 113 22.43 1.14 -2.33
N GLU A 114 22.56 2.21 -1.54
CA GLU A 114 23.84 2.62 -0.94
C GLU A 114 24.36 1.53 0.01
N SER A 115 23.50 0.93 0.82
CA SER A 115 23.86 -0.19 1.70
C SER A 115 24.31 -1.42 0.91
N ARG A 116 23.60 -1.76 -0.17
CA ARG A 116 23.97 -2.82 -1.13
C ARG A 116 25.28 -2.48 -1.82
N PHE A 117 25.48 -1.25 -2.24
CA PHE A 117 26.70 -0.79 -2.91
C PHE A 117 27.88 -0.76 -1.95
N ARG A 118 27.69 -0.41 -0.68
CA ARG A 118 28.70 -0.57 0.38
C ARG A 118 28.98 -2.04 0.66
N GLY A 119 27.97 -2.91 0.58
CA GLY A 119 28.13 -4.36 0.62
C GLY A 119 28.95 -4.87 -0.56
N VAL A 120 28.68 -4.37 -1.77
CA VAL A 120 29.44 -4.69 -2.99
C VAL A 120 30.84 -4.12 -2.93
N LEU A 121 31.07 -2.90 -2.44
CA LEU A 121 32.41 -2.33 -2.25
C LEU A 121 33.18 -3.07 -1.16
N ARG A 122 32.52 -3.48 -0.07
CA ARG A 122 33.12 -4.41 0.90
C ARG A 122 33.39 -5.77 0.28
N SER A 123 32.57 -6.23 -0.66
CA SER A 123 32.86 -7.45 -1.42
C SER A 123 33.99 -7.23 -2.43
N ALA A 124 34.11 -6.04 -3.04
CA ALA A 124 35.10 -5.67 -4.05
C ALA A 124 36.50 -5.45 -3.42
N ASP A 125 36.56 -4.90 -2.20
CA ASP A 125 37.78 -4.84 -1.39
C ASP A 125 38.12 -6.19 -0.74
N ASN A 126 37.15 -7.10 -0.58
CA ASN A 126 37.39 -8.46 -0.07
C ASN A 126 37.63 -9.51 -1.17
N THR A 127 37.30 -9.23 -2.43
CA THR A 127 37.41 -10.19 -3.54
C THR A 127 38.83 -10.58 -3.92
N ASN A 128 39.85 -9.98 -3.30
CA ASN A 128 41.23 -10.30 -3.64
C ASN A 128 42.10 -10.82 -2.49
N ARG A 129 41.57 -11.06 -1.27
CA ARG A 129 42.42 -11.54 -0.15
C ARG A 129 41.88 -12.62 0.80
N ARG A 130 40.62 -13.07 0.73
CA ARG A 130 40.12 -14.17 1.60
C ARG A 130 39.04 -15.01 0.88
N ASN A 131 39.46 -15.90 0.00
CA ASN A 131 38.57 -16.81 -0.73
C ASN A 131 38.61 -18.20 -0.07
N GLU A 132 38.08 -18.28 1.15
CA GLU A 132 37.80 -19.58 1.78
C GLU A 132 36.28 -19.78 1.80
N GLU A 133 35.85 -20.84 1.13
CA GLU A 133 34.45 -21.23 1.02
C GLU A 133 33.86 -21.49 2.42
N ARG A 134 32.74 -20.84 2.71
CA ARG A 134 32.01 -20.98 3.98
C ARG A 134 30.69 -21.68 3.70
N ALA A 135 30.48 -22.82 4.34
CA ALA A 135 29.26 -23.61 4.13
C ALA A 135 28.40 -23.66 5.41
N PRO A 136 27.07 -23.76 5.24
CA PRO A 136 26.15 -23.95 6.35
C PRO A 136 26.26 -25.35 6.95
N ILE A 137 26.97 -25.43 8.07
CA ILE A 137 27.30 -26.66 8.80
C ILE A 137 26.73 -26.54 10.21
N ALA A 138 25.87 -27.49 10.60
CA ALA A 138 25.31 -27.58 11.95
C ALA A 138 25.89 -28.78 12.69
N VAL A 139 26.81 -28.49 13.61
CA VAL A 139 27.44 -29.47 14.48
C VAL A 139 27.36 -28.96 15.90
N ASP A 140 26.97 -29.83 16.82
CA ASP A 140 26.96 -29.50 18.24
C ASP A 140 28.39 -29.26 18.74
N ILE A 141 28.56 -28.23 19.55
CA ILE A 141 29.85 -27.82 20.07
C ILE A 141 29.76 -27.52 21.57
N LYS A 142 30.89 -27.73 22.24
CA LYS A 142 31.17 -27.17 23.56
C LYS A 142 32.22 -26.08 23.40
N VAL A 143 32.02 -24.94 24.05
CA VAL A 143 32.89 -23.78 23.95
C VAL A 143 33.36 -23.37 25.33
N ASP A 144 34.66 -23.46 25.58
CA ASP A 144 35.32 -23.02 26.80
C ASP A 144 35.81 -21.57 26.63
N PHE A 145 35.26 -20.68 27.47
CA PHE A 145 35.62 -19.26 27.54
C PHE A 145 36.73 -18.97 28.57
N GLY A 146 37.28 -20.01 29.20
CA GLY A 146 38.26 -19.95 30.27
C GLY A 146 37.62 -19.77 31.65
N GLY A 147 38.38 -20.08 32.71
CA GLY A 147 37.93 -19.89 34.09
C GLY A 147 36.78 -20.80 34.53
N GLY A 148 36.55 -21.92 33.84
CA GLY A 148 35.46 -22.86 34.11
C GLY A 148 34.14 -22.52 33.41
N ASP A 149 34.10 -21.46 32.61
CA ASP A 149 32.93 -21.05 31.82
C ASP A 149 32.84 -21.86 30.52
N VAL A 150 32.16 -23.01 30.60
CA VAL A 150 31.92 -23.89 29.45
C VAL A 150 30.46 -23.80 29.02
N ARG A 151 30.24 -23.39 27.78
CA ARG A 151 28.91 -23.21 27.17
C ARG A 151 28.69 -24.23 26.07
N THR A 152 27.44 -24.61 25.83
CA THR A 152 27.07 -25.47 24.71
C THR A 152 26.45 -24.64 23.59
N GLY A 153 26.54 -25.14 22.36
CA GLY A 153 25.91 -24.49 21.22
C GLY A 153 25.96 -25.35 19.98
N VAL A 154 25.55 -24.75 18.87
CA VAL A 154 25.56 -25.38 17.54
C VAL A 154 26.16 -24.41 16.54
N THR A 155 26.98 -24.93 15.61
CA THR A 155 27.46 -24.12 14.49
C THR A 155 26.31 -23.79 13.54
N ALA A 156 26.36 -22.62 12.92
CA ALA A 156 25.44 -22.19 11.87
C ALA A 156 26.15 -22.22 10.50
N ASP A 157 27.43 -21.89 10.48
CA ASP A 157 28.29 -22.04 9.31
C ASP A 157 29.73 -22.34 9.74
N MET A 158 30.54 -22.80 8.79
CA MET A 158 31.96 -23.08 9.01
C MET A 158 32.77 -22.87 7.74
N SER A 159 34.02 -22.45 7.92
CA SER A 159 35.09 -22.33 6.91
C SER A 159 36.42 -22.68 7.59
N PRO A 160 37.50 -22.92 6.84
CA PRO A 160 38.81 -23.16 7.45
C PRO A 160 39.36 -21.99 8.27
N SER A 161 38.87 -20.77 8.06
CA SER A 161 39.25 -19.57 8.84
C SER A 161 38.39 -19.29 10.08
N GLY A 162 37.27 -19.99 10.26
CA GLY A 162 36.36 -19.71 11.38
C GLY A 162 34.93 -20.19 11.18
N LEU A 163 34.07 -19.88 12.14
CA LEU A 163 32.68 -20.33 12.19
C LEU A 163 31.73 -19.26 12.72
N LEU A 164 30.45 -19.44 12.46
CA LEU A 164 29.35 -18.76 13.15
C LEU A 164 28.69 -19.80 14.07
N ALA A 165 28.44 -19.48 15.33
CA ALA A 165 27.76 -20.39 16.25
C ALA A 165 26.66 -19.72 17.06
N ARG A 166 25.61 -20.49 17.35
CA ARG A 166 24.62 -20.17 18.38
C ARG A 166 25.14 -20.68 19.71
N ILE A 167 25.84 -19.81 20.41
CA ILE A 167 26.30 -19.97 21.78
C ILE A 167 25.76 -18.80 22.59
N ASP A 168 25.45 -19.02 23.85
CA ASP A 168 25.06 -17.96 24.78
C ASP A 168 26.26 -17.06 25.04
N ALA A 169 26.53 -16.11 24.15
CA ALA A 169 27.62 -15.15 24.25
C ALA A 169 27.09 -13.73 24.03
N SER A 170 27.80 -12.76 24.61
CA SER A 170 27.42 -11.35 24.56
C SER A 170 28.58 -10.49 24.06
N GLU A 171 28.34 -9.20 23.83
CA GLU A 171 29.41 -8.25 23.48
C GLU A 171 30.55 -8.18 24.51
N LYS A 172 30.31 -8.60 25.77
CA LYS A 172 31.35 -8.73 26.80
C LYS A 172 32.37 -9.84 26.50
N ASP A 173 31.99 -10.79 25.64
CA ASP A 173 32.84 -11.90 25.24
C ASP A 173 33.69 -11.56 24.01
N ARG A 174 33.53 -10.37 23.42
CA ARG A 174 34.30 -9.93 22.26
C ARG A 174 35.80 -9.90 22.58
N ALA A 175 36.59 -10.35 21.61
CA ALA A 175 38.05 -10.53 21.69
C ALA A 175 38.52 -11.56 22.74
N LYS A 176 37.63 -12.34 23.36
CA LYS A 176 38.05 -13.46 24.21
C LYS A 176 38.55 -14.63 23.36
N PRO A 177 39.69 -15.24 23.72
CA PRO A 177 40.09 -16.53 23.18
C PRO A 177 39.15 -17.61 23.72
N ILE A 178 38.81 -18.57 22.86
CA ILE A 178 37.92 -19.68 23.18
C ILE A 178 38.48 -20.99 22.62
N ILE A 179 38.15 -22.09 23.29
CA ILE A 179 38.42 -23.45 22.80
C ILE A 179 37.08 -24.09 22.47
N ILE A 180 36.95 -24.59 21.24
CA ILE A 180 35.73 -25.23 20.74
C ILE A 180 36.00 -26.72 20.60
N THR A 181 35.16 -27.56 21.20
CA THR A 181 35.22 -29.01 21.07
C THR A 181 33.99 -29.49 20.33
N MET A 182 34.19 -30.15 19.19
CA MET A 182 33.15 -30.77 18.37
C MET A 182 32.77 -32.15 18.94
N VAL A 183 31.62 -32.69 18.52
CA VAL A 183 31.11 -34.00 19.00
C VAL A 183 32.07 -35.15 18.76
N ASP A 184 32.83 -35.12 17.67
CA ASP A 184 33.82 -36.14 17.31
C ASP A 184 35.13 -36.04 18.10
N GLY A 185 35.24 -35.04 19.00
CA GLY A 185 36.43 -34.77 19.81
C GLY A 185 37.42 -33.80 19.17
N THR A 186 37.14 -33.30 17.96
CA THR A 186 37.99 -32.29 17.30
C THR A 186 38.01 -31.00 18.11
N VAL A 187 39.21 -30.45 18.32
CA VAL A 187 39.43 -29.22 19.08
C VAL A 187 39.85 -28.10 18.15
N LEU A 188 39.18 -26.96 18.23
CA LEU A 188 39.44 -25.77 17.45
C LEU A 188 39.74 -24.60 18.39
N HIS A 189 40.77 -23.82 18.06
CA HIS A 189 41.14 -22.65 18.83
C HIS A 189 40.70 -21.39 18.08
N GLY A 190 40.03 -20.47 18.77
CA GLY A 190 39.52 -19.27 18.13
C GLY A 190 39.38 -18.07 19.04
N ILE A 191 38.94 -16.97 18.45
CA ILE A 191 38.65 -15.71 19.12
C ILE A 191 37.28 -15.20 18.70
N VAL A 192 36.48 -14.74 19.66
CA VAL A 192 35.19 -14.11 19.38
C VAL A 192 35.41 -12.75 18.72
N LYS A 193 34.97 -12.58 17.48
CA LYS A 193 35.13 -11.33 16.72
C LYS A 193 33.98 -10.36 16.91
N ALA A 194 32.76 -10.89 16.96
CA ALA A 194 31.52 -10.12 17.10
C ALA A 194 30.38 -11.02 17.59
N VAL A 195 29.39 -10.44 18.24
CA VAL A 195 28.10 -11.09 18.51
C VAL A 195 27.03 -10.35 17.70
N SER A 196 26.15 -11.10 17.04
CA SER A 196 25.10 -10.54 16.19
C SER A 196 23.78 -11.27 16.40
N ASN A 197 22.71 -10.76 15.82
CA ASN A 197 21.40 -11.44 15.85
C ASN A 197 21.44 -12.84 15.21
N LEU A 198 22.42 -13.13 14.34
CA LEU A 198 22.63 -14.44 13.72
C LEU A 198 23.42 -15.41 14.59
N GLY A 199 24.15 -14.91 15.59
CA GLY A 199 25.03 -15.71 16.44
C GLY A 199 26.39 -15.05 16.66
N THR A 200 27.30 -15.84 17.21
CA THR A 200 28.65 -15.46 17.62
C THR A 200 29.63 -15.79 16.50
N HIS A 201 30.32 -14.77 16.01
CA HIS A 201 31.32 -14.87 14.96
C HIS A 201 32.67 -15.22 15.57
N VAL A 202 33.22 -16.37 15.18
CA VAL A 202 34.51 -16.86 15.66
C VAL A 202 35.50 -16.90 14.51
N GLN A 203 36.69 -16.35 14.74
CA GLN A 203 37.84 -16.53 13.85
C GLN A 203 38.75 -17.57 14.48
N PHE A 204 39.17 -18.59 13.71
CA PHE A 204 40.15 -19.54 14.21
C PHE A 204 41.53 -18.89 14.33
N THR A 205 42.22 -19.19 15.42
CA THR A 205 43.58 -18.72 15.70
C THR A 205 44.60 -19.78 15.37
N GLU A 206 44.24 -21.04 15.55
CA GLU A 206 45.05 -22.21 15.25
C GLU A 206 44.13 -23.36 14.84
N VAL A 207 44.48 -24.03 13.74
CA VAL A 207 43.80 -25.21 13.21
C VAL A 207 44.91 -26.19 12.85
N ASP A 208 44.98 -27.33 13.54
CA ASP A 208 45.93 -28.39 13.19
C ASP A 208 45.45 -29.18 11.96
N ASP A 209 46.34 -30.00 11.39
CA ASP A 209 46.05 -30.76 10.16
C ASP A 209 44.83 -31.69 10.33
N GLN A 210 44.63 -32.27 11.52
CA GLN A 210 43.51 -33.17 11.79
C GLN A 210 42.18 -32.41 11.81
N ALA A 211 42.14 -31.28 12.51
CA ALA A 211 40.98 -30.41 12.58
C ALA A 211 40.66 -29.78 11.22
N TYR A 212 41.69 -29.44 10.44
CA TYR A 212 41.53 -28.94 9.08
C TYR A 212 40.86 -29.97 8.17
N GLU A 213 41.33 -31.23 8.19
CA GLU A 213 40.70 -32.33 7.43
C GLU A 213 39.25 -32.59 7.86
N VAL A 214 38.93 -32.48 9.15
CA VAL A 214 37.55 -32.59 9.65
C VAL A 214 36.67 -31.46 9.10
N ILE A 215 37.17 -30.22 9.09
CA ILE A 215 36.45 -29.08 8.50
C ILE A 215 36.22 -29.33 6.99
N LEU A 216 37.24 -29.77 6.25
CA LEU A 216 37.12 -30.08 4.82
C LEU A 216 36.13 -31.22 4.55
N ASP A 217 36.13 -32.27 5.37
CA ASP A 217 35.18 -33.37 5.23
C ASP A 217 33.74 -32.90 5.48
N HIS A 218 33.51 -32.06 6.49
CA HIS A 218 32.22 -31.41 6.71
C HIS A 218 31.81 -30.56 5.50
N LEU A 219 32.69 -29.71 4.99
CA LEU A 219 32.44 -28.89 3.80
C LEU A 219 32.05 -29.76 2.61
N ARG A 220 32.80 -30.83 2.33
CA ARG A 220 32.52 -31.75 1.23
C ARG A 220 31.16 -32.44 1.38
N LYS A 221 30.89 -33.02 2.55
CA LYS A 221 29.60 -33.69 2.82
C LYS A 221 28.42 -32.73 2.69
N THR A 222 28.59 -31.51 3.17
CA THR A 222 27.59 -30.45 3.03
C THR A 222 27.34 -30.11 1.56
N HIS A 223 28.40 -29.93 0.75
CA HIS A 223 28.26 -29.67 -0.68
C HIS A 223 27.58 -30.83 -1.43
N GLU A 224 27.94 -32.08 -1.11
CA GLU A 224 27.32 -33.25 -1.72
C GLU A 224 25.83 -33.36 -1.38
N HIS A 225 25.45 -33.09 -0.12
CA HIS A 225 24.04 -33.09 0.29
C HIS A 225 23.28 -31.93 -0.36
N ASP A 226 23.85 -30.74 -0.36
CA ASP A 226 23.24 -29.55 -0.96
C ASP A 226 23.05 -29.70 -2.46
N GLY A 227 24.01 -30.31 -3.16
CA GLY A 227 23.89 -30.67 -4.57
C GLY A 227 22.71 -31.61 -4.83
N LYS A 228 22.53 -32.65 -4.00
CA LYS A 228 21.38 -33.57 -4.12
C LYS A 228 20.04 -32.84 -3.91
N ILE A 229 19.96 -31.96 -2.92
CA ILE A 229 18.75 -31.16 -2.67
C ILE A 229 18.48 -30.20 -3.83
N ALA A 230 19.52 -29.56 -4.37
CA ALA A 230 19.41 -28.70 -5.54
C ALA A 230 18.91 -29.47 -6.77
N ASP A 231 19.39 -30.68 -7.01
CA ASP A 231 18.91 -31.55 -8.11
C ASP A 231 17.44 -31.93 -7.95
N ILE A 232 17.02 -32.27 -6.73
CA ILE A 232 15.60 -32.52 -6.41
C ILE A 232 14.76 -31.26 -6.67
N GLY A 233 15.26 -30.09 -6.24
CA GLY A 233 14.62 -28.79 -6.43
C GLY A 233 14.48 -28.41 -7.90
N MET A 234 15.54 -28.56 -8.70
CA MET A 234 15.50 -28.30 -10.14
C MET A 234 14.48 -29.17 -10.85
N LYS A 235 14.38 -30.44 -10.48
CA LYS A 235 13.35 -31.33 -11.05
C LYS A 235 11.94 -30.88 -10.67
N LEU A 236 11.68 -30.63 -9.38
CA LEU A 236 10.36 -30.21 -8.90
C LEU A 236 9.95 -28.84 -9.48
N ALA A 237 10.86 -27.87 -9.51
CA ALA A 237 10.59 -26.55 -10.08
C ALA A 237 10.21 -26.64 -11.57
N GLY A 238 10.88 -27.51 -12.33
CA GLY A 238 10.52 -27.78 -13.72
C GLY A 238 9.15 -28.48 -13.87
N GLU A 239 8.77 -29.35 -12.95
CA GLU A 239 7.44 -29.98 -12.93
C GLU A 239 6.35 -28.95 -12.60
N LEU A 240 6.56 -28.08 -11.61
CA LEU A 240 5.64 -26.99 -11.26
C LEU A 240 5.49 -25.98 -12.41
N GLY A 241 6.58 -25.65 -13.09
CA GLY A 241 6.55 -24.81 -14.29
C GLY A 241 5.66 -25.39 -15.39
N LYS A 242 5.84 -26.68 -15.71
CA LYS A 242 4.99 -27.39 -16.69
C LYS A 242 3.52 -27.46 -16.30
N VAL A 243 3.23 -27.57 -15.00
CA VAL A 243 1.87 -27.50 -14.47
C VAL A 243 1.25 -26.14 -14.77
N LEU A 244 1.92 -25.04 -14.46
CA LEU A 244 1.44 -23.69 -14.77
C LEU A 244 1.28 -23.46 -16.28
N GLU A 245 2.24 -23.90 -17.09
CA GLU A 245 2.14 -23.83 -18.57
C GLU A 245 0.93 -24.58 -19.11
N THR A 246 0.61 -25.74 -18.52
CA THR A 246 -0.57 -26.53 -18.88
C THR A 246 -1.86 -25.82 -18.44
N GLY A 247 -1.86 -25.20 -17.26
CA GLY A 247 -2.97 -24.38 -16.77
C GLY A 247 -3.28 -23.22 -17.70
N LEU A 248 -2.25 -22.48 -18.15
CA LEU A 248 -2.38 -21.40 -19.13
C LEU A 248 -2.93 -21.91 -20.47
N ARG A 249 -2.39 -23.01 -20.98
CA ARG A 249 -2.82 -23.61 -22.26
C ARG A 249 -4.28 -24.06 -22.22
N ASN A 250 -4.72 -24.59 -21.09
CA ASN A 250 -6.08 -25.07 -20.88
C ASN A 250 -7.05 -23.99 -20.41
N LYS A 251 -6.58 -22.75 -20.20
CA LYS A 251 -7.35 -21.62 -19.66
C LYS A 251 -7.95 -21.90 -18.27
N GLU A 252 -7.23 -22.66 -17.44
CA GLU A 252 -7.59 -22.84 -16.03
C GLU A 252 -7.02 -21.73 -15.13
N VAL A 253 -5.99 -21.03 -15.62
CA VAL A 253 -5.41 -19.81 -15.04
C VAL A 253 -5.09 -18.84 -16.19
N GLU A 254 -5.20 -17.54 -15.94
CA GLU A 254 -4.83 -16.50 -16.90
C GLU A 254 -3.36 -16.07 -16.70
N HIS A 255 -2.72 -15.55 -17.75
CA HIS A 255 -1.33 -15.06 -17.67
C HIS A 255 -1.20 -13.91 -16.66
N ASP A 256 -2.08 -12.91 -16.75
CA ASP A 256 -2.09 -11.77 -15.82
C ASP A 256 -2.27 -12.20 -14.36
N ASP A 257 -3.04 -13.27 -14.10
CA ASP A 257 -3.22 -13.76 -12.74
C ASP A 257 -1.90 -14.29 -12.16
N LEU A 258 -1.01 -14.89 -12.97
CA LEU A 258 0.28 -15.42 -12.52
C LEU A 258 1.37 -14.34 -12.40
N PHE A 259 1.44 -13.41 -13.37
CA PHE A 259 2.56 -12.47 -13.50
C PHE A 259 2.25 -11.04 -13.06
N SER A 260 0.97 -10.68 -12.95
CA SER A 260 0.48 -9.42 -12.37
C SER A 260 -0.61 -9.68 -11.33
N PRO A 261 -0.33 -10.52 -10.31
CA PRO A 261 -1.33 -10.99 -9.36
C PRO A 261 -1.94 -9.84 -8.55
N ARG A 262 -3.27 -9.85 -8.42
CA ARG A 262 -3.99 -9.04 -7.43
C ARG A 262 -4.17 -9.87 -6.15
N TYR A 263 -3.58 -9.40 -5.06
CA TYR A 263 -3.69 -10.04 -3.74
C TYR A 263 -4.85 -9.46 -2.95
N GLU A 264 -5.90 -10.26 -2.73
CA GLU A 264 -7.06 -9.84 -1.96
C GLU A 264 -6.95 -10.32 -0.52
N SER A 265 -6.90 -9.41 0.45
CA SER A 265 -6.76 -9.79 1.87
C SER A 265 -7.93 -10.64 2.36
N ILE A 266 -7.64 -11.74 3.05
CA ILE A 266 -8.64 -12.53 3.78
C ILE A 266 -8.98 -11.81 5.08
N ALA A 267 -10.22 -11.36 5.22
CA ALA A 267 -10.69 -10.64 6.39
C ALA A 267 -10.57 -11.48 7.66
N GLY A 268 -10.05 -10.89 8.74
CA GLY A 268 -9.89 -11.55 10.04
C GLY A 268 -8.75 -12.56 10.13
N SER A 269 -7.91 -12.69 9.09
CA SER A 269 -6.72 -13.55 9.14
C SER A 269 -5.58 -12.91 9.94
N ASP A 270 -4.93 -13.71 10.78
CA ASP A 270 -3.78 -13.33 11.59
C ASP A 270 -2.83 -14.52 11.82
N PRO A 271 -1.64 -14.58 11.19
CA PRO A 271 -1.06 -13.60 10.28
C PRO A 271 -1.89 -13.39 9.00
N LYS A 272 -1.75 -12.22 8.39
CA LYS A 272 -2.52 -11.84 7.20
C LYS A 272 -2.32 -12.82 6.04
N GLN A 273 -3.42 -13.34 5.51
CA GLN A 273 -3.47 -14.18 4.31
C GLN A 273 -4.17 -13.44 3.15
N PHE A 274 -3.89 -13.86 1.92
CA PHE A 274 -4.39 -13.25 0.70
C PHE A 274 -4.91 -14.30 -0.29
N MET A 275 -5.94 -13.95 -1.04
CA MET A 275 -6.47 -14.71 -2.17
C MET A 275 -5.91 -14.19 -3.49
N THR A 276 -5.72 -15.10 -4.44
CA THR A 276 -5.50 -14.83 -5.87
C THR A 276 -6.36 -15.78 -6.71
N PRO A 277 -6.69 -15.43 -7.97
CA PRO A 277 -7.54 -16.27 -8.81
C PRO A 277 -6.99 -17.68 -9.08
N TYR A 278 -5.66 -17.85 -9.05
CA TYR A 278 -5.01 -19.14 -9.34
C TYR A 278 -4.87 -20.08 -8.13
N ILE A 279 -5.34 -19.72 -6.93
CA ILE A 279 -5.19 -20.56 -5.72
C ILE A 279 -5.83 -21.93 -5.89
N ALA A 280 -7.05 -22.00 -6.44
CA ALA A 280 -7.73 -23.28 -6.61
C ALA A 280 -6.92 -24.22 -7.54
N PHE A 281 -6.24 -23.64 -8.54
CA PHE A 281 -5.37 -24.36 -9.46
C PHE A 281 -4.09 -24.83 -8.76
N THR A 282 -3.41 -23.99 -7.99
CA THR A 282 -2.18 -24.38 -7.27
C THR A 282 -2.49 -25.36 -6.13
N ASP A 283 -3.59 -25.19 -5.39
CA ASP A 283 -3.99 -26.13 -4.34
C ASP A 283 -4.22 -27.53 -4.90
N ARG A 284 -4.84 -27.63 -6.08
CA ARG A 284 -5.08 -28.91 -6.77
C ARG A 284 -3.81 -29.53 -7.33
N ASN A 285 -2.94 -28.74 -7.95
CA ASN A 285 -1.85 -29.28 -8.77
C ASN A 285 -0.46 -29.21 -8.11
N PHE A 286 -0.19 -28.24 -7.24
CA PHE A 286 1.09 -28.11 -6.54
C PHE A 286 1.16 -29.04 -5.33
N THR A 287 0.07 -29.14 -4.55
CA THR A 287 0.06 -29.92 -3.31
C THR A 287 0.59 -31.35 -3.49
N PRO A 288 0.15 -32.15 -4.48
CA PRO A 288 0.66 -33.52 -4.63
C PRO A 288 2.17 -33.58 -4.89
N LEU A 289 2.70 -32.66 -5.71
CA LEU A 289 4.12 -32.60 -6.05
C LEU A 289 4.97 -32.14 -4.86
N GLN A 290 4.49 -31.13 -4.13
CA GLN A 290 5.13 -30.63 -2.91
C GLN A 290 5.14 -31.66 -1.78
N GLU A 291 4.10 -32.49 -1.66
CA GLU A 291 4.08 -33.59 -0.67
C GLU A 291 5.03 -34.72 -1.07
N ALA A 292 5.03 -35.11 -2.35
CA ALA A 292 5.86 -36.21 -2.84
C ALA A 292 7.38 -35.95 -2.68
N VAL A 293 7.80 -34.68 -2.67
CA VAL A 293 9.22 -34.33 -2.49
C VAL A 293 9.71 -34.55 -1.07
N LEU A 294 8.83 -34.50 -0.06
CA LEU A 294 9.19 -34.75 1.34
C LEU A 294 9.68 -36.19 1.55
N GLU A 295 9.26 -37.12 0.69
CA GLU A 295 9.68 -38.52 0.72
C GLU A 295 11.02 -38.78 0.02
N LYS A 296 11.58 -37.78 -0.68
CA LYS A 296 12.82 -37.93 -1.45
C LYS A 296 14.08 -37.85 -0.60
N ASP A 297 14.03 -37.06 0.48
CA ASP A 297 15.10 -36.97 1.45
C ASP A 297 14.53 -36.64 2.83
N LYS A 298 14.95 -37.40 3.85
CA LYS A 298 14.46 -37.27 5.23
C LYS A 298 14.76 -35.91 5.88
N HIS A 299 15.71 -35.15 5.33
CA HIS A 299 16.06 -33.83 5.84
C HIS A 299 15.13 -32.74 5.30
N ILE A 300 14.41 -32.98 4.20
CA ILE A 300 13.45 -32.03 3.65
C ILE A 300 12.30 -31.86 4.64
N VAL A 301 12.11 -30.62 5.08
CA VAL A 301 11.05 -30.20 6.00
C VAL A 301 9.86 -29.67 5.22
N PHE A 302 10.11 -28.94 4.14
CA PHE A 302 9.06 -28.47 3.24
C PHE A 302 9.55 -28.21 1.82
N ALA A 303 8.59 -28.13 0.91
CA ALA A 303 8.75 -27.52 -0.40
C ALA A 303 7.52 -26.68 -0.74
N ALA A 304 7.74 -25.46 -1.22
CA ALA A 304 6.67 -24.56 -1.59
C ALA A 304 7.04 -23.69 -2.78
N GLY A 305 6.16 -23.61 -3.78
CA GLY A 305 6.24 -22.58 -4.81
C GLY A 305 5.87 -21.21 -4.24
N VAL A 306 6.68 -20.20 -4.52
CA VAL A 306 6.38 -18.79 -4.27
C VAL A 306 6.48 -18.01 -5.56
N ASP A 307 5.62 -17.02 -5.74
CA ASP A 307 5.73 -16.09 -6.86
C ASP A 307 6.85 -15.07 -6.66
N PHE A 308 7.12 -14.26 -7.68
CA PHE A 308 8.20 -13.26 -7.70
C PHE A 308 8.09 -12.17 -6.60
N ASN A 309 6.92 -12.00 -6.00
CA ASN A 309 6.68 -11.06 -4.90
C ASN A 309 6.79 -11.72 -3.53
N GLY A 310 7.16 -13.01 -3.46
CA GLY A 310 7.28 -13.76 -2.22
C GLY A 310 5.94 -14.27 -1.69
N TYR A 311 4.88 -14.26 -2.52
CA TYR A 311 3.59 -14.84 -2.14
C TYR A 311 3.63 -16.36 -2.30
N LEU A 312 3.26 -17.06 -1.23
CA LEU A 312 3.21 -18.51 -1.16
C LEU A 312 1.74 -18.97 -1.25
N PRO A 313 1.19 -19.27 -2.44
CA PRO A 313 -0.22 -19.62 -2.60
C PRO A 313 -0.59 -20.91 -1.86
N THR A 314 0.20 -21.96 -2.09
CA THR A 314 -0.07 -23.33 -1.66
C THR A 314 1.18 -23.91 -1.01
N HIS A 315 1.06 -24.46 0.20
CA HIS A 315 2.16 -25.10 0.91
C HIS A 315 1.89 -26.60 1.08
N ASN A 316 2.89 -27.36 1.55
CA ASN A 316 2.64 -28.66 2.17
C ASN A 316 1.45 -28.66 3.14
N LYS A 317 0.77 -29.81 3.26
CA LYS A 317 -0.49 -29.95 4.02
C LYS A 317 -0.33 -29.56 5.49
N ILE A 318 0.77 -29.97 6.11
CA ILE A 318 1.06 -29.68 7.52
C ILE A 318 1.17 -28.17 7.80
N TYR A 319 1.51 -27.37 6.79
CA TYR A 319 1.66 -25.91 6.88
C TYR A 319 0.52 -25.15 6.17
N SER A 320 -0.52 -25.85 5.74
CA SER A 320 -1.70 -25.28 5.07
C SER A 320 -2.98 -25.50 5.89
N GLN A 321 -2.86 -25.51 7.21
CA GLN A 321 -4.02 -25.68 8.09
C GLN A 321 -4.92 -24.43 8.07
N PRO A 322 -6.23 -24.56 8.35
CA PRO A 322 -7.10 -23.41 8.56
C PRO A 322 -6.67 -22.62 9.78
N GLN A 323 -6.69 -21.29 9.70
CA GLN A 323 -6.38 -20.43 10.85
C GLN A 323 -7.37 -20.61 12.00
N ARG A 324 -6.86 -20.50 13.21
CA ARG A 324 -7.63 -20.49 14.46
C ARG A 324 -7.76 -19.05 14.98
N PRO A 325 -9.00 -18.54 15.15
CA PRO A 325 -9.20 -17.20 15.68
C PRO A 325 -8.57 -17.02 17.07
N GLY A 326 -7.78 -15.96 17.24
CA GLY A 326 -7.15 -15.65 18.53
C GLY A 326 -5.91 -16.49 18.88
N GLU A 327 -5.41 -17.35 17.98
CA GLU A 327 -4.21 -18.18 18.20
C GLU A 327 -3.06 -17.83 17.23
N PRO A 328 -2.48 -16.61 17.29
CA PRO A 328 -1.47 -16.16 16.33
C PRO A 328 -0.19 -17.02 16.32
N ALA A 329 0.25 -17.54 17.46
CA ALA A 329 1.41 -18.42 17.54
C ALA A 329 1.20 -19.75 16.79
N TRP A 330 0.02 -20.38 16.97
CA TRP A 330 -0.33 -21.59 16.23
C TRP A 330 -0.48 -21.30 14.73
N ASN A 331 -1.12 -20.19 14.36
CA ASN A 331 -1.29 -19.76 12.98
C ASN A 331 0.07 -19.51 12.31
N MET A 332 1.03 -18.91 13.02
CA MET A 332 2.38 -18.65 12.53
C MET A 332 3.08 -19.94 12.08
N GLY A 333 2.99 -21.01 12.88
CA GLY A 333 3.62 -22.30 12.61
C GLY A 333 2.89 -23.17 11.58
N ASN A 334 1.55 -23.12 11.52
CA ASN A 334 0.72 -24.12 10.83
C ASN A 334 -0.07 -23.58 9.62
N CYS A 335 -0.18 -22.25 9.47
CA CYS A 335 -0.97 -21.59 8.43
C CYS A 335 -0.06 -20.69 7.57
N ARG A 336 0.91 -21.30 6.88
CA ARG A 336 1.94 -20.57 6.13
C ARG A 336 1.60 -20.35 4.66
N ASN A 337 0.60 -21.05 4.14
CA ASN A 337 0.04 -20.80 2.83
C ASN A 337 -0.70 -19.46 2.77
N ARG A 338 -0.91 -18.96 1.56
CA ARG A 338 -1.60 -17.70 1.23
C ARG A 338 -0.97 -16.47 1.88
N ARG A 339 0.33 -16.51 2.22
CA ARG A 339 1.05 -15.41 2.87
C ARG A 339 2.11 -14.84 1.95
N ILE A 340 2.44 -13.57 2.17
CA ILE A 340 3.58 -12.90 1.54
C ILE A 340 4.74 -12.90 2.53
N PHE A 341 5.91 -13.37 2.10
CA PHE A 341 7.16 -13.33 2.85
C PHE A 341 8.06 -12.25 2.25
N ASP A 342 7.84 -11.00 2.68
CA ASP A 342 8.52 -9.79 2.20
C ASP A 342 9.76 -9.40 3.02
N ASP A 343 10.17 -10.26 3.96
CA ASP A 343 11.46 -10.12 4.61
C ASP A 343 12.62 -10.35 3.63
N ARG A 344 13.82 -9.90 4.01
CA ARG A 344 15.00 -9.95 3.13
C ARG A 344 15.29 -11.36 2.60
N ALA A 345 15.18 -12.39 3.45
CA ALA A 345 15.49 -13.76 3.03
C ALA A 345 14.40 -14.29 2.09
N GLY A 346 13.13 -14.01 2.41
CA GLY A 346 11.97 -14.34 1.59
C GLY A 346 12.03 -13.72 0.19
N LEU A 347 12.36 -12.43 0.07
CA LEU A 347 12.49 -11.77 -1.23
C LEU A 347 13.72 -12.20 -2.01
N MET A 348 14.84 -12.49 -1.33
CA MET A 348 16.03 -13.04 -2.00
C MET A 348 15.75 -14.43 -2.59
N ALA A 349 15.03 -15.28 -1.85
CA ALA A 349 14.55 -16.57 -2.33
C ALA A 349 13.61 -16.42 -3.53
N ALA A 350 12.56 -15.59 -3.38
CA ALA A 350 11.51 -15.41 -4.39
C ALA A 350 12.02 -14.84 -5.73
N ARG A 351 13.06 -14.00 -5.70
CA ARG A 351 13.62 -13.30 -6.86
C ARG A 351 14.95 -13.86 -7.34
N ASN A 352 15.36 -15.04 -6.84
CA ASN A 352 16.58 -15.67 -7.31
C ASN A 352 16.48 -15.96 -8.83
N THR A 353 17.51 -15.57 -9.59
CA THR A 353 17.62 -15.82 -11.04
C THR A 353 18.76 -16.80 -11.39
N LYS A 354 19.55 -17.22 -10.39
CA LYS A 354 20.58 -18.26 -10.58
C LYS A 354 19.93 -19.64 -10.66
N PRO A 355 20.60 -20.66 -11.24
CA PRO A 355 20.06 -22.02 -11.32
C PRO A 355 19.55 -22.57 -9.99
N HIS A 356 20.23 -22.22 -8.90
CA HIS A 356 19.73 -22.35 -7.54
C HIS A 356 20.44 -21.35 -6.62
N LEU A 357 19.83 -21.06 -5.47
CA LEU A 357 20.41 -20.29 -4.37
C LEU A 357 20.38 -21.15 -3.10
N LEU A 358 21.51 -21.26 -2.42
CA LEU A 358 21.60 -21.90 -1.10
C LEU A 358 21.75 -20.82 -0.04
N GLN A 359 20.94 -20.89 1.01
CA GLN A 359 21.02 -19.99 2.14
C GLN A 359 20.62 -20.68 3.45
N THR A 360 20.93 -20.02 4.56
CA THR A 360 20.45 -20.40 5.89
C THR A 360 19.64 -19.29 6.48
N TYR A 361 18.55 -19.65 7.14
CA TYR A 361 17.75 -18.70 7.87
C TYR A 361 17.14 -19.33 9.12
N PHE A 362 16.60 -18.46 9.96
CA PHE A 362 15.90 -18.84 11.17
C PHE A 362 14.39 -18.79 10.88
N ARG A 363 13.75 -19.95 10.91
CA ARG A 363 12.32 -20.09 10.67
C ARG A 363 11.57 -19.92 11.98
N ASP A 364 10.83 -18.83 12.11
CA ASP A 364 9.91 -18.59 13.22
C ASP A 364 8.68 -19.52 13.11
N MET A 365 8.46 -20.32 14.15
CA MET A 365 7.36 -21.27 14.31
C MET A 365 6.33 -20.79 15.34
N GLY A 366 6.39 -19.54 15.79
CA GLY A 366 5.56 -18.96 16.85
C GLY A 366 6.21 -19.15 18.22
N ASP A 367 6.21 -20.38 18.73
CA ASP A 367 6.75 -20.69 20.07
C ASP A 367 8.24 -21.06 20.05
N SER A 368 8.81 -21.24 18.85
CA SER A 368 10.20 -21.64 18.67
C SER A 368 10.76 -21.09 17.37
N VAL A 369 12.09 -21.02 17.29
CA VAL A 369 12.81 -20.64 16.09
C VAL A 369 13.70 -21.80 15.68
N VAL A 370 13.55 -22.27 14.45
CA VAL A 370 14.29 -23.42 13.92
C VAL A 370 15.33 -22.93 12.93
N PHE A 371 16.60 -23.29 13.14
CA PHE A 371 17.63 -23.08 12.13
C PHE A 371 17.42 -24.04 10.97
N MET A 372 17.46 -23.52 9.75
CA MET A 372 17.16 -24.33 8.57
C MET A 372 17.97 -23.85 7.38
N LYS A 373 18.31 -24.81 6.52
CA LYS A 373 18.87 -24.55 5.19
C LYS A 373 17.74 -24.43 4.19
N GLU A 374 17.97 -23.65 3.16
CA GLU A 374 17.03 -23.44 2.08
C GLU A 374 17.74 -23.50 0.74
N CYS A 375 17.10 -24.20 -0.20
CA CYS A 375 17.47 -24.23 -1.61
C CYS A 375 16.33 -23.62 -2.43
N ASP A 376 16.61 -22.53 -3.12
CA ASP A 376 15.64 -21.79 -3.93
C ASP A 376 15.94 -21.98 -5.41
N VAL A 377 14.94 -22.40 -6.19
CA VAL A 377 15.12 -22.76 -7.61
C VAL A 377 14.06 -22.07 -8.48
N PRO A 378 14.44 -21.38 -9.56
CA PRO A 378 13.48 -20.65 -10.40
C PRO A 378 12.41 -21.57 -11.00
N ILE A 379 11.14 -21.16 -10.90
CA ILE A 379 10.03 -21.79 -11.61
C ILE A 379 9.76 -20.97 -12.88
N MET A 380 10.13 -21.54 -14.02
CA MET A 380 9.95 -20.93 -15.33
C MET A 380 8.65 -21.41 -15.98
N VAL A 381 7.92 -20.49 -16.61
CA VAL A 381 6.66 -20.73 -17.31
C VAL A 381 6.73 -20.03 -18.66
N ASN A 382 6.77 -20.78 -19.76
CA ASN A 382 6.90 -20.25 -21.13
C ASN A 382 8.11 -19.30 -21.31
N GLY A 383 9.20 -19.52 -20.57
CA GLY A 383 10.42 -18.70 -20.61
C GLY A 383 10.40 -17.46 -19.72
N GLU A 384 9.28 -17.16 -19.04
CA GLU A 384 9.16 -16.11 -18.03
C GLU A 384 9.23 -16.72 -16.63
N GLN A 385 9.84 -16.02 -15.68
CA GLN A 385 9.95 -16.51 -14.31
C GLN A 385 8.68 -16.16 -13.52
N TRP A 386 7.92 -17.17 -13.11
CA TRP A 386 6.78 -16.95 -12.21
C TRP A 386 7.23 -16.62 -10.78
N GLY A 387 8.29 -17.30 -10.34
CA GLY A 387 8.89 -17.14 -9.03
C GLY A 387 9.92 -18.22 -8.75
N ASN A 388 9.95 -18.76 -7.53
CA ASN A 388 10.89 -19.80 -7.13
C ASN A 388 10.20 -20.91 -6.34
N LEU A 389 10.70 -22.13 -6.49
CA LEU A 389 10.48 -23.21 -5.55
C LEU A 389 11.44 -23.00 -4.38
N ARG A 390 10.90 -23.04 -3.17
CA ARG A 390 11.66 -23.00 -1.92
C ARG A 390 11.66 -24.39 -1.30
N ILE A 391 12.82 -24.99 -1.08
CA ILE A 391 12.98 -26.24 -0.33
C ILE A 391 13.69 -25.95 0.98
N GLY A 392 12.97 -26.09 2.09
CA GLY A 392 13.54 -26.01 3.43
C GLY A 392 13.98 -27.38 3.93
N TYR A 393 15.21 -27.51 4.40
CA TYR A 393 15.76 -28.77 4.88
C TYR A 393 16.69 -28.61 6.08
N ARG A 394 16.80 -29.67 6.89
CA ARG A 394 17.70 -29.71 8.04
C ARG A 394 19.14 -29.92 7.56
N ALA A 395 20.06 -29.23 8.22
CA ALA A 395 21.50 -29.39 8.01
C ALA A 395 21.99 -30.78 8.45
#